data_AF-A0AA42KUU1-F1
#
_entry.id   AF-A0AA42KUU1-F1
#
_cell.length_a   1.000
_cell.length_b   1.000
_cell.length_c   1.000
_cell.angle_alpha   90.00
_cell.angle_beta   90.00
_cell.angle_gamma   90.00
#
_symmetry.space_group_name_H-M   'P 1'
#
loop_
_entity.id
_entity.type
_entity.pdbx_description
1 polymer ?
#
loop_
_entity_poly.entity_id
_entity_poly.type
_entity_poly.pdbx_seq_one_letter_code
_entity_poly.pdbx_strand_id
1 'polypeptide(L)' 'MPSAQTAAERIAELRSEIDAHNYRYYVLDEPSVPDAEYDRLFNELK' A
#
# COMPACT_ATOMS: atom_id res chain seq x y z
N MET A 1 13.92 11.83 -21.28
CA MET A 1 14.26 12.02 -19.85
C MET A 1 13.86 10.73 -19.16
N PRO A 2 14.79 9.88 -18.68
CA PRO A 2 14.40 8.70 -17.92
C PRO A 2 13.98 9.20 -16.55
N SER A 3 12.69 9.13 -16.26
CA SER A 3 12.14 9.41 -14.94
C SER A 3 12.71 8.38 -13.98
N ALA A 4 13.78 8.75 -13.28
CA ALA A 4 14.24 8.00 -12.12
C ALA A 4 13.15 8.17 -11.07
N GLN A 5 12.20 7.25 -11.05
CA GLN A 5 11.15 7.16 -10.04
C GLN A 5 11.90 7.08 -8.71
N THR A 6 11.88 8.18 -7.99
CA THR A 6 12.68 8.31 -6.78
C THR A 6 12.14 7.34 -5.74
N ALA A 7 13.00 6.84 -4.84
CA ALA A 7 12.55 5.96 -3.76
C ALA A 7 11.35 6.57 -2.99
N ALA A 8 11.28 7.90 -2.91
CA ALA A 8 10.15 8.64 -2.35
C ALA A 8 8.83 8.44 -3.13
N GLU A 9 8.85 8.43 -4.46
CA GLU A 9 7.67 8.15 -5.28
C GLU A 9 7.21 6.71 -5.10
N ARG A 10 8.14 5.75 -5.06
CA ARG A 10 7.80 4.35 -4.84
C ARG A 10 7.17 4.11 -3.46
N ILE A 11 7.70 4.77 -2.42
CA ILE A 11 7.14 4.76 -1.07
C ILE A 11 5.76 5.43 -1.03
N ALA A 12 5.55 6.49 -1.80
CA ALA A 12 4.25 7.17 -1.88
C ALA A 12 3.19 6.29 -2.54
N GLU A 13 3.53 5.59 -3.63
CA GLU A 13 2.64 4.62 -4.27
C GLU A 13 2.27 3.48 -3.31
N LEU A 14 3.28 2.86 -2.67
CA LEU A 14 3.05 1.79 -1.68
C LEU A 14 2.17 2.27 -0.51
N ARG A 15 2.42 3.48 0.04
CA ARG A 15 1.58 4.04 1.10
C ARG A 15 0.15 4.28 0.64
N SER A 16 -0.05 4.75 -0.60
CA SER A 16 -1.40 5.01 -1.12
C SER A 16 -2.18 3.72 -1.33
N GLU A 17 -1.52 2.65 -1.75
CA GLU A 17 -2.11 1.33 -1.93
C GLU A 17 -2.51 0.71 -0.59
N ILE A 18 -1.61 0.80 0.40
CA ILE A 18 -1.86 0.42 1.80
C ILE A 18 -3.04 1.21 2.38
N ASP A 19 -3.08 2.54 2.19
CA ASP A 19 -4.16 3.39 2.71
C ASP A 19 -5.51 3.05 2.07
N ALA A 20 -5.54 2.78 0.77
CA ALA A 20 -6.74 2.33 0.06
C ALA A 20 -7.24 0.97 0.56
N HIS A 21 -6.33 0.05 0.87
CA HIS A 21 -6.67 -1.23 1.49
C HIS A 21 -7.20 -1.06 2.92
N ASN A 22 -6.56 -0.22 3.73
CA ASN A 22 -7.06 0.17 5.05
C ASN A 22 -8.46 0.76 4.97
N TYR A 23 -8.71 1.68 4.03
CA TYR A 23 -10.01 2.31 3.86
C TYR A 23 -11.08 1.26 3.53
N ARG A 24 -10.78 0.31 2.63
CA ARG A 24 -11.72 -0.79 2.33
C ARG A 24 -11.98 -1.69 3.53
N TYR A 25 -10.95 -2.00 4.30
CA TYR A 25 -11.06 -2.83 5.50
C TYR A 25 -11.86 -2.14 6.61
N TYR A 26 -11.51 -0.91 6.96
CA TYR A 26 -12.09 -0.19 8.09
C TYR A 26 -13.38 0.58 7.76
N VAL A 27 -13.58 1.00 6.52
CA VAL A 27 -14.73 1.84 6.12
C VAL A 27 -15.79 1.03 5.37
N LEU A 28 -15.37 0.17 4.45
CA LEU A 28 -16.31 -0.62 3.64
C LEU A 28 -16.69 -1.96 4.30
N ASP A 29 -15.97 -2.39 5.35
CA ASP A 29 -16.09 -3.76 5.91
C ASP A 29 -15.92 -4.84 4.83
N GLU A 30 -15.23 -4.49 3.75
CA GLU A 30 -14.96 -5.34 2.59
C GLU A 30 -13.45 -5.58 2.54
N PRO A 31 -12.93 -6.59 3.26
CA PRO A 31 -11.52 -6.93 3.20
C PRO A 31 -11.19 -7.45 1.79
N SER A 32 -10.74 -6.54 0.93
CA SER A 32 -10.32 -6.85 -0.43
C SER A 32 -8.96 -7.56 -0.46
N VAL A 33 -8.22 -7.50 0.64
CA VAL A 33 -6.96 -8.21 0.89
C VAL A 33 -6.98 -8.84 2.28
N PRO A 34 -6.53 -10.10 2.41
CA PRO A 34 -6.36 -10.72 3.72
C PRO A 34 -5.24 -10.04 4.51
N ASP A 35 -5.32 -10.06 5.84
CA ASP A 35 -4.34 -9.44 6.74
C ASP A 35 -2.88 -9.87 6.43
N ALA A 36 -2.68 -11.09 5.93
CA ALA A 36 -1.36 -11.60 5.51
C ALA A 36 -0.76 -10.87 4.29
N GLU A 37 -1.60 -10.43 3.34
CA GLU A 37 -1.14 -9.62 2.20
C GLU A 37 -0.80 -8.21 2.66
N TYR A 38 -1.59 -7.67 3.59
CA TYR A 38 -1.36 -6.37 4.20
C TYR A 38 -0.06 -6.32 5.00
N ASP A 39 0.22 -7.36 5.79
CA ASP A 39 1.45 -7.51 6.56
C ASP A 39 2.67 -7.63 5.63
N ARG A 40 2.53 -8.27 4.46
CA ARG A 40 3.58 -8.29 3.43
C ARG A 40 3.84 -6.92 2.82
N LEU A 41 2.79 -6.20 2.44
CA LEU A 41 2.90 -4.83 1.90
C LEU A 41 3.57 -3.89 2.91
N PHE A 42 3.20 -4.00 4.18
CA PHE A 42 3.84 -3.24 5.26
C PHE A 42 5.30 -3.63 5.51
N ASN A 43 5.62 -4.93 5.42
CA ASN A 43 7.00 -5.40 5.53
C ASN A 43 7.87 -4.95 4.34
N GLU A 44 7.30 -4.81 3.15
CA GLU A 44 8.02 -4.32 1.96
C GLU A 44 8.25 -2.80 1.98
N LEU A 45 7.45 -2.06 2.74
CA LEU A 45 7.65 -0.63 2.99
C LEU A 45 8.77 -0.34 4.02
N LYS A 46 9.19 -1.33 4.82
CA LYS A 46 10.16 -1.17 5.92
C LYS A 46 11.61 -1.24 5.46
#